data_AF-A0A6G3LRU8-F1
#
_entry.id   AF-A0A6G3LRU8-F1
#
_cell.length_a   1.000
_cell.length_b   1.000
_cell.length_c   1.000
_cell.angle_alpha   90.00
_cell.angle_beta   90.00
_cell.angle_gamma   90.00
#
_symmetry.space_group_name_H-M   'P 1'
#
loop_
_entity.id
_entity.type
_entity.pdbx_description
1 polymer ?
#
loop_
_entity_poly.entity_id
_entity_poly.type
_entity_poly.pdbx_seq_one_letter_code
_entity_poly.pdbx_strand_id
1 'polypeptide(L)'
;MGASTEGPDAINEISRIVEKILVNYRVYFDKGEVLNSDGRRLLATTLRYARRAPPSVRRRLRETLKDPSLQAIRKLAEALGLDPSVAENGWPYTL
;
A
#
# COMPACT_ATOMS: atom_id res chain seq x y z
N MET A 1 -13.93 6.91 29.32
CA MET A 1 -14.50 6.18 28.18
C MET A 1 -13.59 6.39 26.99
N GLY A 2 -12.74 5.41 26.67
CA GLY A 2 -11.81 5.51 25.54
C GLY A 2 -12.52 5.02 24.28
N ALA A 3 -12.88 5.95 23.39
CA ALA A 3 -13.26 5.58 22.03
C ALA A 3 -11.99 5.14 21.31
N SER A 4 -11.76 3.83 21.22
CA SER A 4 -10.66 3.27 20.42
C SER A 4 -10.94 3.55 18.94
N THR A 5 -10.43 4.68 18.45
CA THR A 5 -10.43 5.09 17.03
C THR A 5 -9.43 4.28 16.19
N GLU A 6 -9.08 3.06 16.61
CA GLU A 6 -7.90 2.35 16.12
C GLU A 6 -8.06 1.70 14.73
N GLY A 7 -9.29 1.62 14.20
CA GLY A 7 -9.61 1.03 12.89
C GLY A 7 -9.35 1.96 11.69
N PRO A 8 -9.91 3.19 11.67
CA PRO A 8 -9.67 4.16 10.60
C PRO A 8 -8.20 4.54 10.43
N ASP A 9 -7.47 4.71 11.54
CA ASP A 9 -6.06 5.10 11.50
C ASP A 9 -5.18 4.03 10.84
N ALA A 10 -5.46 2.74 11.10
CA ALA A 10 -4.72 1.64 10.50
C ALA A 10 -4.91 1.58 8.98
N ILE A 11 -6.15 1.79 8.50
CA ILE A 11 -6.43 1.85 7.07
C ILE A 11 -5.71 3.04 6.43
N ASN A 12 -5.84 4.24 7.02
CA ASN A 12 -5.22 5.45 6.49
C ASN A 12 -3.69 5.31 6.37
N GLU A 13 -3.06 4.71 7.37
CA GLU A 13 -1.60 4.49 7.36
C GLU A 13 -1.17 3.46 6.31
N ILE A 14 -1.91 2.36 6.15
CA ILE A 14 -1.63 1.39 5.09
C ILE A 14 -1.83 2.06 3.72
N SER A 15 -2.90 2.84 3.55
CA SER A 15 -3.20 3.57 2.32
C SER A 15 -2.09 4.53 1.94
N ARG A 16 -1.61 5.36 2.87
CA ARG A 16 -0.47 6.28 2.65
C ARG A 16 0.78 5.57 2.17
N ILE A 17 1.07 4.39 2.73
CA ILE A 17 2.24 3.60 2.32
C ILE A 17 2.05 3.03 0.91
N VAL A 18 0.88 2.46 0.62
CA VAL A 18 0.57 1.86 -0.70
C VAL A 18 0.54 2.94 -1.78
N GLU A 19 -0.07 4.09 -1.52
CA GLU A 19 -0.09 5.24 -2.42
C GLU A 19 1.32 5.76 -2.67
N LYS A 20 2.14 5.92 -1.62
CA LYS A 20 3.54 6.33 -1.78
C LYS A 20 4.32 5.37 -2.68
N ILE A 21 4.11 4.06 -2.54
CA ILE A 21 4.73 3.05 -3.38
C ILE A 21 4.31 3.23 -4.85
N LEU A 22 3.01 3.37 -5.11
CA LEU A 22 2.46 3.51 -6.45
C LEU A 22 2.90 4.82 -7.12
N VAL A 23 2.79 5.96 -6.44
CA VAL A 23 3.20 7.28 -6.94
C VAL A 23 4.68 7.32 -7.30
N ASN A 24 5.52 6.64 -6.51
CA ASN A 24 6.96 6.56 -6.75
C ASN A 24 7.35 5.25 -7.45
N TYR A 25 6.53 4.81 -8.42
CA TYR A 25 6.71 3.55 -9.13
C TYR A 25 8.15 3.31 -9.59
N ARG A 26 8.76 4.30 -10.25
CA ARG A 26 10.13 4.21 -10.78
C ARG A 26 11.21 4.04 -9.69
N VAL A 27 10.90 4.38 -8.45
CA VAL A 27 11.82 4.28 -7.30
C VAL A 27 11.68 2.93 -6.62
N TYR A 28 10.47 2.40 -6.50
CA TYR A 28 10.19 1.22 -5.66
C TYR A 28 10.01 -0.07 -6.43
N PHE A 29 9.88 -0.03 -7.76
CA PHE A 29 9.77 -1.20 -8.61
C PHE A 29 11.02 -1.37 -9.48
N ASP A 30 11.36 -2.63 -9.75
CA ASP A 30 12.37 -2.98 -10.74
C ASP A 30 11.76 -3.05 -12.16
N LYS A 31 12.60 -3.41 -13.14
CA LYS A 31 12.16 -3.54 -14.55
C LYS A 31 11.16 -4.68 -14.77
N GLY A 32 11.03 -5.61 -13.82
CA GLY A 32 10.06 -6.70 -13.84
C GLY A 32 8.73 -6.34 -13.17
N GLU A 33 8.52 -5.08 -12.81
CA GLU A 33 7.34 -4.59 -12.09
C GLU A 33 7.14 -5.26 -10.73
N VAL A 34 8.24 -5.65 -10.08
CA VAL A 34 8.25 -6.21 -8.72
C VAL A 34 8.90 -5.21 -7.78
N LEU A 35 8.42 -5.14 -6.53
CA LEU A 35 9.06 -4.28 -5.54
C LEU A 35 10.53 -4.67 -5.34
N ASN A 36 11.39 -3.67 -5.45
CA ASN A 36 12.81 -3.78 -5.10
C ASN A 36 13.00 -3.83 -3.57
N SER A 37 14.25 -3.88 -3.11
CA SER A 37 14.57 -3.97 -1.67
C SER A 37 13.95 -2.85 -0.84
N ASP A 38 13.96 -1.61 -1.34
CA ASP A 38 13.43 -0.46 -0.62
C ASP A 38 11.90 -0.42 -0.63
N GLY A 39 11.28 -0.78 -1.76
CA GLY A 39 9.83 -0.96 -1.86
C GLY A 39 9.32 -2.03 -0.89
N ARG A 40 10.02 -3.17 -0.81
CA ARG A 40 9.68 -4.26 0.13
C ARG A 40 9.81 -3.84 1.59
N ARG A 41 10.88 -3.12 1.94
CA ARG A 41 11.05 -2.56 3.29
C ARG A 41 9.91 -1.62 3.64
N LEU A 42 9.57 -0.72 2.71
CA LEU A 42 8.47 0.23 2.88
C LEU A 42 7.13 -0.51 3.06
N LEU A 43 6.81 -1.49 2.20
CA LEU A 43 5.59 -2.28 2.33
C LEU A 43 5.54 -3.05 3.65
N ALA A 44 6.65 -3.64 4.11
CA ALA A 44 6.71 -4.38 5.37
C ALA A 44 6.35 -3.52 6.59
N THR A 45 6.53 -2.19 6.51
CA THR A 45 6.12 -1.28 7.57
C THR A 45 4.62 -1.30 7.84
N THR A 46 3.79 -1.69 6.87
CA THR A 46 2.33 -1.84 7.03
C THR A 46 1.93 -2.93 8.01
N LEU A 47 2.82 -3.89 8.31
CA LEU A 47 2.55 -5.02 9.22
C LEU A 47 2.16 -4.55 10.63
N ARG A 48 2.66 -3.38 11.06
CA ARG A 48 2.31 -2.79 12.37
C ARG A 48 0.84 -2.39 12.47
N TYR A 49 0.19 -2.12 11.33
CA TYR A 49 -1.22 -1.74 11.25
C TYR A 49 -2.13 -2.92 10.87
N ALA A 50 -1.56 -3.98 10.28
CA ALA A 50 -2.29 -5.13 9.75
C ALA A 50 -3.19 -5.85 10.78
N ARG A 51 -2.86 -5.78 12.08
CA ARG A 51 -3.68 -6.39 13.14
C ARG A 51 -5.01 -5.67 13.36
N ARG A 52 -5.04 -4.36 13.10
CA ARG A 52 -6.20 -3.48 13.28
C ARG A 52 -7.00 -3.27 11.98
N ALA A 53 -6.44 -3.67 10.85
CA ALA A 53 -7.11 -3.62 9.56
C ALA A 53 -8.24 -4.68 9.45
N PRO A 54 -9.29 -4.41 8.65
CA PRO A 54 -10.31 -5.38 8.30
C PRO A 54 -9.73 -6.69 7.75
N PRO A 55 -10.39 -7.84 7.96
CA PRO A 55 -9.89 -9.15 7.50
C PRO A 55 -9.56 -9.21 6.00
N SER A 56 -10.34 -8.53 5.15
CA SER A 56 -10.12 -8.45 3.70
C SER A 56 -8.80 -7.78 3.35
N VAL A 57 -8.56 -6.59 3.91
CA VAL A 57 -7.31 -5.83 3.76
C VAL A 57 -6.13 -6.62 4.30
N ARG A 58 -6.28 -7.23 5.48
CA ARG A 58 -5.22 -8.04 6.09
C ARG A 58 -4.85 -9.24 5.23
N ARG A 59 -5.84 -9.93 4.64
CA ARG A 59 -5.61 -11.04 3.72
C ARG A 59 -4.84 -10.55 2.50
N ARG A 60 -5.32 -9.49 1.87
CA ARG A 60 -4.72 -8.91 0.66
C ARG A 60 -3.28 -8.46 0.92
N LEU A 61 -3.04 -7.77 2.04
CA LEU A 61 -1.69 -7.34 2.42
C LEU A 61 -0.72 -8.52 2.58
N ARG A 62 -1.16 -9.64 3.16
CA ARG A 62 -0.32 -10.85 3.25
C ARG A 62 -0.03 -11.48 1.90
N GLU A 63 -1.00 -11.46 0.98
CA GLU A 63 -0.81 -11.92 -0.39
C GLU A 63 0.24 -11.05 -1.10
N THR A 64 0.12 -9.73 -0.99
CA THR A 64 1.06 -8.76 -1.56
C THR A 64 2.47 -8.83 -0.95
N LEU A 65 2.60 -9.15 0.34
CA LEU A 65 3.92 -9.35 0.97
C LEU A 65 4.64 -10.61 0.45
N LYS A 66 3.90 -11.63 0.01
CA LYS A 66 4.47 -12.85 -0.58
C LYS A 66 4.82 -12.65 -2.05
N ASP A 67 3.94 -11.97 -2.79
CA ASP A 67 4.12 -11.60 -4.18
C ASP A 67 3.96 -10.08 -4.35
N PRO A 68 5.05 -9.31 -4.19
CA PRO A 68 4.97 -7.85 -4.25
C PRO A 68 5.08 -7.33 -5.68
N SER A 69 4.30 -7.90 -6.59
CA SER A 69 4.15 -7.42 -7.96
C SER A 69 3.32 -6.13 -8.00
N LEU A 70 3.50 -5.31 -9.04
CA LEU A 70 2.70 -4.11 -9.27
C LEU A 70 1.20 -4.44 -9.26
N GLN A 71 0.82 -5.54 -9.90
CA GLN A 71 -0.56 -6.01 -9.91
C GLN A 71 -1.09 -6.31 -8.50
N ALA A 72 -0.29 -6.96 -7.64
CA ALA A 72 -0.67 -7.24 -6.26
C ALA A 72 -0.79 -5.96 -5.42
N ILE A 73 0.05 -4.95 -5.67
CA ILE A 73 -0.03 -3.64 -5.02
C ILE A 73 -1.29 -2.89 -5.46
N ARG A 74 -1.62 -2.88 -6.77
CA ARG A 74 -2.86 -2.28 -7.30
C ARG A 74 -4.11 -2.94 -6.70
N LYS A 75 -4.11 -4.27 -6.63
CA LYS A 75 -5.16 -5.06 -5.97
C LYS A 75 -5.30 -4.77 -4.48
N LEU A 76 -4.21 -4.39 -3.80
CA LEU A 76 -4.23 -3.94 -2.42
C LEU A 76 -4.80 -2.51 -2.30
N ALA A 77 -4.43 -1.62 -3.22
CA ALA A 77 -4.96 -0.26 -3.30
C ALA A 77 -6.49 -0.27 -3.48
N GLU A 78 -7.02 -1.09 -4.40
CA GLU A 78 -8.46 -1.28 -4.59
C GLU A 78 -9.17 -1.73 -3.30
N ALA A 79 -8.57 -2.68 -2.56
CA ALA A 79 -9.13 -3.18 -1.30
C ALA A 79 -9.12 -2.12 -0.18
N LEU A 80 -8.31 -1.07 -0.33
CA LEU A 80 -8.24 0.09 0.55
C LEU A 80 -9.15 1.24 0.08
N GLY A 81 -9.83 1.10 -1.07
CA GLY A 81 -10.65 2.15 -1.67
C GLY A 81 -9.82 3.24 -2.37
N LEU A 82 -8.57 2.95 -2.73
CA LEU A 82 -7.69 3.85 -3.48
C LEU A 82 -7.83 3.63 -4.98
N ASP A 83 -7.51 4.66 -5.76
CA ASP A 83 -7.36 4.55 -7.21
C ASP A 83 -6.00 3.90 -7.56
N PRO A 84 -5.96 2.70 -8.17
CA PRO A 84 -4.71 2.06 -8.54
C PRO A 84 -3.98 2.72 -9.73
N SER A 85 -4.64 3.63 -10.45
CA SER A 85 -4.07 4.33 -11.62
C SER A 85 -3.09 5.44 -11.27
N VAL A 86 -2.97 5.81 -9.98
CA VAL A 86 -2.08 6.91 -9.53
C VAL A 86 -0.60 6.62 -9.85
N ALA A 87 -0.22 5.36 -10.10
CA ALA A 87 1.13 5.00 -10.54
C ALA A 87 1.50 5.51 -11.95
N GLU A 88 0.51 5.81 -12.78
CA GLU A 88 0.72 6.20 -14.19
C GLU A 88 0.79 7.72 -14.35
N ASN A 89 0.17 8.48 -13.45
CA ASN A 89 0.11 9.94 -13.47
C ASN A 89 1.28 10.58 -12.71
N GLY A 90 2.51 10.22 -13.08
CA GLY A 90 3.72 10.85 -12.55
C GLY A 90 3.54 12.37 -12.41
N TRP A 91 3.81 12.87 -11.21
CA TRP A 91 3.63 14.24 -10.74
C TRP A 91 3.91 15.35 -11.78
N PRO A 92 3.27 16.54 -11.65
CA PRO A 92 2.73 17.09 -10.40
C PRO A 92 1.25 17.50 -10.46
N TYR A 93 0.53 17.29 -9.35
CA TYR A 93 -0.50 18.24 -8.96
C TYR A 93 0.21 19.48 -8.42
N THR A 94 0.06 20.57 -9.16
CA THR A 94 0.46 21.94 -8.82
C THR A 94 -0.15 22.38 -7.48
N LEU A 95 0.69 22.90 -6.59
CA LEU A 95 0.27 23.90 -5.59
C LEU A 95 -0.03 25.23 -6.28
#